data_AF-A0A7J9MYQ1-F1
#
_entry.id   AF-A0A7J9MYQ1-F1
#
_cell.length_a   1.000
_cell.length_b   1.000
_cell.length_c   1.000
_cell.angle_alpha   90.00
_cell.angle_beta   90.00
_cell.angle_gamma   90.00
#
_symmetry.space_group_name_H-M   'P 1'
#
loop_
_entity.id
_entity.type
_entity.pdbx_description
1 polymer ?
#
loop_
_entity_poly.entity_id
_entity_poly.type
_entity_poly.pdbx_seq_one_letter_code
_entity_poly.pdbx_strand_id
1 'polypeptide(L)'
;MKKVDVFALSIYGLVVFPKALGHVDEAVTDLFNRLDKWVTPVPAILAETFRSLNECRREGDGYKKKIQEMTNAWRQTRRMKRLAVCLLTTLEYIEWLGKRVNDNIPMPSQGDNQLAEKHLENKIKQMKEEKMNLKLGIDVQKLETKNLRNGKHKAEEDLNSLKTDYKKLRLLVRTTGLGKTSEQWRQEIQEEKIRASRDELKARVAELEKTVHQYRNRNSVVELQTSLSKIEQMKKTVEELKMALQNCEAKIEYLEANEDHQNKQLHYFQDQITKRDHIMGEVVVQIQEVAERLQTLAIQADILSVKYELESDRGQKLASLLKEIKVLTIRAKPYL
;
A
#
# COMPACT_ATOMS: atom_id res chain seq x y z
N MET A 1 79.30 -62.54 -6.75
CA MET A 1 78.38 -61.47 -6.30
C MET A 1 78.16 -60.49 -7.46
N LYS A 2 76.96 -60.46 -8.02
CA LYS A 2 76.58 -59.56 -9.12
C LYS A 2 76.40 -58.14 -8.55
N LYS A 3 77.00 -57.12 -9.19
CA LYS A 3 76.94 -55.69 -8.85
C LYS A 3 75.59 -55.05 -9.23
N VAL A 4 74.52 -55.66 -8.72
CA VAL A 4 73.14 -55.20 -8.68
C VAL A 4 72.78 -55.56 -7.23
N ASP A 5 72.72 -54.70 -6.23
CA ASP A 5 71.86 -53.52 -6.20
C ASP A 5 72.11 -52.71 -4.91
N VAL A 6 73.35 -52.29 -4.60
CA VAL A 6 73.59 -51.40 -3.44
C VAL A 6 72.96 -50.02 -3.68
N PHE A 7 72.90 -49.60 -4.94
CA PHE A 7 72.24 -48.35 -5.37
C PHE A 7 70.71 -48.48 -5.43
N ALA A 8 70.16 -49.64 -5.81
CA ALA A 8 68.72 -49.84 -5.70
C ALA A 8 68.27 -50.09 -4.25
N LEU A 9 69.03 -50.83 -3.43
CA LEU A 9 68.74 -51.00 -2.00
C LEU A 9 68.72 -49.67 -1.24
N SER A 10 69.53 -48.69 -1.66
CA SER A 10 69.51 -47.33 -1.10
C SER A 10 68.34 -46.48 -1.58
N ILE A 11 67.79 -46.74 -2.77
CA ILE A 11 66.52 -46.16 -3.24
C ILE A 11 65.30 -46.87 -2.58
N TYR A 12 65.35 -48.19 -2.40
CA TYR A 12 64.31 -48.96 -1.73
C TYR A 12 64.24 -48.66 -0.22
N GLY A 13 65.38 -48.43 0.45
CA GLY A 13 65.45 -47.91 1.82
C GLY A 13 65.12 -46.41 1.95
N LEU A 14 64.91 -45.71 0.83
CA LEU A 14 64.43 -44.33 0.75
C LEU A 14 62.89 -44.24 0.78
N VAL A 15 62.19 -45.33 0.44
CA VAL A 15 60.73 -45.35 0.23
C VAL A 15 59.97 -46.05 1.37
N VAL A 16 60.62 -46.84 2.24
CA VAL A 16 59.91 -47.69 3.21
C VAL A 16 60.38 -47.44 4.65
N PHE A 17 59.57 -46.66 5.37
CA PHE A 17 59.52 -46.33 6.82
C PHE A 17 60.53 -45.32 7.47
N PRO A 18 60.03 -44.23 8.09
CA PRO A 18 60.71 -43.50 9.15
C PRO A 18 60.61 -44.27 10.48
N LYS A 19 61.74 -44.59 11.10
CA LYS A 19 61.81 -45.24 12.43
C LYS A 19 61.56 -44.19 13.53
N ALA A 20 60.30 -43.84 13.75
CA ALA A 20 59.87 -43.04 14.90
C ALA A 20 58.44 -43.47 15.27
N LEU A 21 58.28 -43.94 16.52
CA LEU A 21 57.14 -44.67 17.11
C LEU A 21 57.08 -46.16 16.73
N GLY A 22 57.43 -47.01 17.68
CA GLY A 22 57.57 -48.47 17.57
C GLY A 22 56.25 -49.23 17.34
N HIS A 23 55.63 -49.01 16.18
CA HIS A 23 54.62 -49.87 15.60
C HIS A 23 55.12 -50.35 14.23
N VAL A 24 55.87 -51.45 14.23
CA VAL A 24 56.00 -52.28 13.02
C VAL A 24 55.03 -53.42 13.23
N ASP A 25 53.96 -53.44 12.44
CA ASP A 25 52.98 -54.52 12.46
C ASP A 25 53.65 -55.82 12.02
N GLU A 26 53.39 -56.92 12.73
CA GLU A 26 53.93 -58.25 12.46
C GLU A 26 53.64 -58.69 11.01
N ALA A 27 52.52 -58.21 10.44
CA ALA A 27 52.14 -58.39 9.05
C ALA A 27 53.13 -57.79 8.02
N VAL A 28 53.87 -56.74 8.37
CA VAL A 28 54.87 -56.12 7.47
C VAL A 28 56.13 -56.98 7.39
N THR A 29 56.48 -57.66 8.49
CA THR A 29 57.63 -58.56 8.55
C THR A 29 57.35 -59.87 7.80
N ASP A 30 56.12 -60.38 7.89
CA ASP A 30 55.67 -61.55 7.11
C ASP A 30 55.64 -61.27 5.59
N LEU A 31 55.25 -60.06 5.18
CA LEU A 31 55.26 -59.65 3.77
C LEU A 31 56.68 -59.68 3.17
N PHE A 32 57.71 -59.28 3.93
CA PHE A 32 59.10 -59.31 3.48
C PHE A 32 59.68 -60.74 3.41
N ASN A 33 59.28 -61.63 4.32
CA ASN A 33 59.66 -63.05 4.26
C ASN A 33 59.07 -63.77 3.03
N ARG A 34 57.89 -63.34 2.55
CA ARG A 34 57.26 -63.88 1.33
C ARG A 34 57.88 -63.34 0.03
N LEU A 35 58.61 -62.22 0.09
CA LEU A 35 59.19 -61.52 -1.06
C LEU A 35 60.54 -62.10 -1.56
N ASP A 36 61.09 -63.10 -0.88
CA ASP A 36 62.31 -63.80 -1.33
C ASP A 36 62.09 -64.65 -2.62
N LYS A 37 60.84 -64.68 -3.14
CA LYS A 37 60.47 -65.32 -4.41
C LYS A 37 59.95 -64.28 -5.42
N TRP A 38 60.87 -63.75 -6.23
CA TRP A 38 60.69 -63.15 -7.58
C TRP A 38 59.34 -62.46 -7.92
N VAL A 39 58.83 -61.59 -7.06
CA VAL A 39 57.73 -60.66 -7.40
C VAL A 39 58.21 -59.23 -7.16
N THR A 40 58.07 -58.37 -8.17
CA THR A 40 58.44 -56.96 -8.12
C THR A 40 57.61 -56.25 -7.03
N PRO A 41 58.20 -55.72 -5.95
CA PRO A 41 57.46 -55.23 -4.77
C PRO A 41 56.74 -53.89 -5.00
N VAL A 42 56.97 -53.25 -6.16
CA VAL A 42 56.50 -51.92 -6.51
C VAL A 42 54.97 -51.77 -6.44
N PRO A 43 54.15 -52.69 -6.98
CA PRO A 43 52.69 -52.56 -6.93
C PRO A 43 52.13 -52.71 -5.51
N ALA A 44 52.72 -53.58 -4.68
CA ALA A 44 52.27 -53.82 -3.30
C ALA A 44 52.57 -52.62 -2.39
N ILE A 45 53.77 -52.04 -2.50
CA ILE A 45 54.15 -50.84 -1.75
C ILE A 45 53.30 -49.64 -2.18
N LEU A 46 53.07 -49.46 -3.48
CA LEU A 46 52.18 -48.40 -3.97
C LEU A 46 50.75 -48.59 -3.46
N ALA A 47 50.20 -49.81 -3.49
CA ALA A 47 48.87 -50.09 -3.00
C ALA A 47 48.71 -49.77 -1.51
N GLU A 48 49.69 -50.11 -0.67
CA GLU A 48 49.66 -49.80 0.77
C GLU A 48 49.82 -48.29 1.03
N THR A 49 50.67 -47.62 0.27
CA THR A 49 50.88 -46.17 0.37
C THR A 49 49.61 -45.40 -0.03
N PHE A 50 48.93 -45.83 -1.10
CA PHE A 50 47.65 -45.26 -1.53
C PHE A 50 46.52 -45.55 -0.52
N ARG A 51 46.54 -46.72 0.15
CA ARG A 51 45.56 -47.07 1.20
C ARG A 51 45.69 -46.15 2.42
N SER A 52 46.92 -45.98 2.94
CA SER A 52 47.20 -45.07 4.07
C SER A 52 46.88 -43.60 3.76
N LEU A 53 47.14 -43.16 2.51
CA LEU A 53 46.78 -41.80 2.07
C LEU A 53 45.26 -41.61 1.93
N ASN A 54 44.52 -42.65 1.54
CA ASN A 54 43.06 -42.61 1.44
C ASN A 54 42.36 -42.65 2.80
N GLU A 55 42.91 -43.34 3.80
CA GLU A 55 42.41 -43.30 5.19
C GLU A 55 42.58 -41.89 5.78
N CYS A 56 43.74 -41.26 5.58
CA CYS A 56 43.97 -39.89 6.04
C CYS A 56 43.01 -38.85 5.39
N ARG A 57 42.41 -39.17 4.22
CA ARG A 57 41.47 -38.28 3.52
C ARG A 57 40.09 -38.24 4.16
N ARG A 58 39.71 -39.26 4.95
CA ARG A 58 38.35 -39.39 5.53
C ARG A 58 38.19 -38.67 6.88
N GLU A 59 39.27 -38.39 7.60
CA GLU A 59 39.27 -37.57 8.82
C GLU A 59 39.54 -36.10 8.48
N GLY A 60 38.45 -35.34 8.29
CA GLY A 60 38.49 -33.91 7.97
C GLY A 60 39.27 -33.08 9.01
N ASP A 61 39.99 -32.07 8.49
CA ASP A 61 40.85 -31.06 9.15
C ASP A 61 42.22 -31.54 9.69
N GLY A 62 42.40 -32.81 10.06
CA GLY A 62 43.71 -33.37 10.48
C GLY A 62 44.69 -33.67 9.34
N TYR A 63 44.17 -33.84 8.11
CA TYR A 63 44.91 -34.27 6.92
C TYR A 63 46.10 -33.35 6.55
N LYS A 64 45.89 -32.03 6.57
CA LYS A 64 46.93 -31.05 6.20
C LYS A 64 48.09 -31.06 7.18
N LYS A 65 47.80 -31.18 8.48
CA LYS A 65 48.82 -31.21 9.54
C LYS A 65 49.69 -32.46 9.44
N LYS A 66 49.07 -33.62 9.21
CA LYS A 66 49.75 -34.92 9.10
C LYS A 66 50.62 -35.02 7.84
N ILE A 67 50.18 -34.48 6.70
CA ILE A 67 51.01 -34.37 5.48
C ILE A 67 52.21 -33.44 5.71
N GLN A 68 52.01 -32.31 6.39
CA GLN A 68 53.09 -31.37 6.68
C GLN A 68 54.15 -32.03 7.59
N GLU A 69 53.72 -32.76 8.62
CA GLU A 69 54.59 -33.50 9.53
C GLU A 69 55.38 -34.61 8.81
N MET A 70 54.72 -35.41 7.97
CA MET A 70 55.38 -36.43 7.14
C MET A 70 56.40 -35.82 6.17
N THR A 71 56.05 -34.70 5.53
CA THR A 71 56.94 -34.01 4.59
C THR A 71 58.18 -33.45 5.30
N ASN A 72 58.01 -32.93 6.51
CA ASN A 72 59.11 -32.42 7.33
C ASN A 72 60.03 -33.54 7.81
N ALA A 73 59.48 -34.67 8.27
CA ALA A 73 60.24 -35.85 8.68
C ALA A 73 61.04 -36.46 7.52
N TRP A 74 60.45 -36.54 6.32
CA TRP A 74 61.15 -36.95 5.10
C TRP A 74 62.27 -35.98 4.71
N ARG A 75 62.02 -34.67 4.79
CA ARG A 75 63.03 -33.66 4.48
C ARG A 75 64.20 -33.73 5.46
N GLN A 76 63.94 -34.02 6.73
CA GLN A 76 64.98 -34.18 7.75
C GLN A 76 65.79 -35.47 7.59
N THR A 77 65.12 -36.58 7.28
CA THR A 77 65.78 -37.88 7.01
C THR A 77 66.66 -37.81 5.76
N ARG A 78 66.19 -37.13 4.70
CA ARG A 78 66.98 -36.87 3.49
C ARG A 78 68.22 -36.02 3.78
N ARG A 79 68.13 -35.06 4.71
CA ARG A 79 69.28 -34.23 5.14
C ARG A 79 70.30 -35.06 5.93
N MET A 80 69.87 -35.83 6.92
CA MET A 80 70.78 -36.66 7.73
C MET A 80 71.45 -37.78 6.89
N LYS A 81 70.71 -38.44 5.99
CA LYS A 81 71.26 -39.48 5.12
C LYS A 81 72.18 -38.91 4.02
N ARG A 82 71.95 -37.69 3.54
CA ARG A 82 72.91 -36.98 2.66
C ARG A 82 74.24 -36.70 3.37
N LEU A 83 74.19 -36.32 4.65
CA LEU A 83 75.39 -36.15 5.49
C LEU A 83 76.10 -37.49 5.74
N ALA A 84 75.36 -38.59 5.97
CA ALA A 84 75.93 -39.93 6.17
C ALA A 84 76.59 -40.51 4.89
N VAL A 85 75.98 -40.32 3.71
CA VAL A 85 76.57 -40.71 2.42
C VAL A 85 77.81 -39.88 2.11
N CYS A 86 77.84 -38.60 2.50
CA CYS A 86 79.06 -37.78 2.44
C CYS A 86 80.15 -38.30 3.39
N LEU A 87 79.83 -38.81 4.59
CA LEU A 87 80.83 -39.43 5.48
C LEU A 87 81.37 -40.77 4.95
N LEU A 88 80.53 -41.65 4.39
CA LEU A 88 80.95 -42.95 3.81
C LEU A 88 81.85 -42.79 2.58
N THR A 89 81.57 -41.80 1.72
CA THR A 89 82.37 -41.52 0.52
C THR A 89 83.66 -40.78 0.82
N THR A 90 83.75 -40.06 1.95
CA THR A 90 84.98 -39.38 2.37
C THR A 90 85.97 -40.35 3.04
N LEU A 91 85.49 -41.42 3.72
CA LEU A 91 86.36 -42.44 4.34
C LEU A 91 87.05 -43.35 3.30
N GLU A 92 86.31 -43.84 2.29
CA GLU A 92 86.89 -44.64 1.18
C GLU A 92 87.85 -43.80 0.31
N TYR A 93 87.59 -42.50 0.16
CA TYR A 93 88.47 -41.59 -0.57
C TYR A 93 89.79 -41.32 0.17
N ILE A 94 89.76 -41.23 1.51
CA ILE A 94 90.97 -41.04 2.35
C ILE A 94 91.81 -42.33 2.40
N GLU A 95 91.19 -43.51 2.47
CA GLU A 95 91.91 -44.80 2.35
C GLU A 95 92.50 -45.03 0.96
N TRP A 96 91.83 -44.55 -0.10
CA TRP A 96 92.33 -44.60 -1.47
C TRP A 96 93.53 -43.66 -1.69
N LEU A 97 93.55 -42.49 -1.04
CA LEU A 97 94.64 -41.51 -1.16
C LEU A 97 95.90 -41.94 -0.37
N GLY A 98 95.74 -42.63 0.76
CA GLY A 98 96.86 -43.13 1.59
C GLY A 98 97.65 -44.30 0.97
N LYS A 99 97.11 -44.98 -0.05
CA LYS A 99 97.72 -46.17 -0.70
C LYS A 99 98.59 -45.86 -1.92
N ARG A 100 98.88 -44.59 -2.23
CA ARG A 100 99.84 -44.22 -3.30
C ARG A 100 101.03 -43.45 -2.75
N VAL A 101 101.96 -44.17 -2.14
CA VAL A 101 103.36 -43.74 -2.07
C VAL A 101 104.03 -44.17 -3.39
N ASN A 102 104.64 -43.17 -4.00
CA ASN A 102 105.33 -43.13 -5.29
C ASN A 102 106.49 -44.14 -5.36
N ASP A 103 106.56 -44.94 -6.44
CA ASP A 103 107.81 -45.47 -6.99
C ASP A 103 107.64 -45.95 -8.45
N ASN A 104 108.26 -45.18 -9.36
CA ASN A 104 108.95 -45.56 -10.60
C ASN A 104 108.16 -46.14 -11.79
N ILE A 105 107.87 -45.23 -12.73
CA ILE A 105 107.62 -45.49 -14.16
C ILE A 105 108.94 -45.90 -14.84
N PRO A 106 109.02 -47.04 -15.56
CA PRO A 106 110.03 -47.23 -16.58
C PRO A 106 109.54 -46.62 -17.90
N MET A 107 110.23 -45.55 -18.27
CA MET A 107 110.34 -44.91 -19.58
C MET A 107 110.07 -45.82 -20.79
N PRO A 108 109.16 -45.45 -21.72
CA PRO A 108 109.11 -46.05 -23.04
C PRO A 108 109.93 -45.25 -24.05
N SER A 109 110.69 -45.99 -24.84
CA SER A 109 111.58 -45.55 -25.90
C SER A 109 110.89 -44.70 -26.97
N GLN A 110 111.65 -43.68 -27.37
CA GLN A 110 111.55 -42.80 -28.53
C GLN A 110 110.92 -43.45 -29.78
N GLY A 111 109.68 -43.04 -30.09
CA GLY A 111 109.03 -43.42 -31.33
C GLY A 111 107.53 -43.16 -31.47
N ASP A 112 106.90 -42.16 -30.82
CA ASP A 112 105.45 -41.90 -31.01
C ASP A 112 105.01 -40.43 -30.74
N ASN A 113 105.84 -39.45 -31.09
CA ASN A 113 105.57 -38.02 -30.82
C ASN A 113 104.43 -37.39 -31.65
N GLN A 114 103.77 -38.11 -32.57
CA GLN A 114 102.58 -37.60 -33.29
C GLN A 114 101.24 -38.05 -32.69
N LEU A 115 101.21 -39.12 -31.88
CA LEU A 115 99.96 -39.71 -31.37
C LEU A 115 99.50 -39.04 -30.06
N ALA A 116 100.45 -38.60 -29.24
CA ALA A 116 100.19 -37.86 -27.99
C ALA A 116 99.66 -36.43 -28.23
N GLU A 117 100.18 -35.74 -29.26
CA GLU A 117 99.77 -34.37 -29.61
C GLU A 117 98.33 -34.35 -30.15
N LYS A 118 98.01 -35.29 -31.06
CA LYS A 118 96.66 -35.49 -31.60
C LYS A 118 95.64 -35.87 -30.51
N HIS A 119 96.05 -36.63 -29.50
CA HIS A 119 95.20 -37.00 -28.38
C HIS A 119 94.89 -35.81 -27.45
N LEU A 120 95.87 -34.92 -27.19
CA LEU A 120 95.67 -33.71 -26.41
C LEU A 120 94.80 -32.69 -27.16
N GLU A 121 95.01 -32.50 -28.47
CA GLU A 121 94.15 -31.62 -29.29
C GLU A 121 92.70 -32.09 -29.33
N ASN A 122 92.46 -33.41 -29.49
CA ASN A 122 91.13 -33.98 -29.45
C ASN A 122 90.44 -33.75 -28.09
N LYS A 123 91.19 -33.86 -26.98
CA LYS A 123 90.65 -33.66 -25.64
C LYS A 123 90.34 -32.18 -25.35
N ILE A 124 91.16 -31.25 -25.87
CA ILE A 124 90.87 -29.81 -25.83
C ILE A 124 89.63 -29.48 -26.69
N LYS A 125 89.49 -30.08 -27.88
CA LYS A 125 88.32 -29.92 -28.74
C LYS A 125 87.05 -30.42 -28.04
N GLN A 126 87.11 -31.60 -27.43
CA GLN A 126 86.02 -32.16 -26.64
C GLN A 126 85.64 -31.28 -25.45
N MET A 127 86.61 -30.80 -24.66
CA MET A 127 86.32 -29.92 -23.52
C MET A 127 85.74 -28.56 -23.97
N LYS A 128 86.17 -28.03 -25.12
CA LYS A 128 85.56 -26.81 -25.70
C LYS A 128 84.11 -27.04 -26.10
N GLU A 129 83.80 -28.21 -26.66
CA GLU A 129 82.46 -28.63 -27.07
C GLU A 129 81.56 -28.88 -25.84
N GLU A 130 82.05 -29.58 -24.83
CA GLU A 130 81.35 -29.76 -23.54
C GLU A 130 81.09 -28.42 -22.84
N LYS A 131 82.07 -27.49 -22.85
CA LYS A 131 81.89 -26.14 -22.32
C LYS A 131 80.83 -25.34 -23.09
N MET A 132 80.79 -25.47 -24.41
CA MET A 132 79.76 -24.84 -25.24
C MET A 132 78.38 -25.43 -24.96
N ASN A 133 78.28 -26.75 -24.82
CA ASN A 133 77.04 -27.45 -24.48
C ASN A 133 76.52 -27.08 -23.09
N LEU A 134 77.39 -26.97 -22.09
CA LEU A 134 77.02 -26.49 -20.76
C LEU A 134 76.53 -25.05 -20.78
N LYS A 135 77.16 -24.17 -21.59
CA LYS A 135 76.71 -22.78 -21.77
C LYS A 135 75.31 -22.73 -22.40
N LEU A 136 75.08 -23.49 -23.47
CA LEU A 136 73.77 -23.64 -24.10
C LEU A 136 72.72 -24.17 -23.12
N GLY A 137 73.07 -25.16 -22.29
CA GLY A 137 72.18 -25.71 -21.26
C GLY A 137 71.77 -24.68 -20.20
N ILE A 138 72.70 -23.83 -19.76
CA ILE A 138 72.41 -22.71 -18.84
C ILE A 138 71.46 -21.70 -19.50
N ASP A 139 71.68 -21.36 -20.77
CA ASP A 139 70.85 -20.38 -21.49
C ASP A 139 69.44 -20.92 -21.76
N VAL A 140 69.29 -22.23 -22.05
CA VAL A 140 67.99 -22.90 -22.16
C VAL A 140 67.24 -22.88 -20.82
N GLN A 141 67.90 -23.22 -19.71
CA GLN A 141 67.26 -23.17 -18.38
C GLN A 141 66.83 -21.75 -18.00
N LYS A 142 67.63 -20.73 -18.35
CA LYS A 142 67.25 -19.32 -18.17
C LYS A 142 66.04 -18.94 -19.01
N LEU A 143 65.95 -19.43 -20.25
CA LEU A 143 64.81 -19.18 -21.12
C LEU A 143 63.54 -19.86 -20.62
N GLU A 144 63.63 -21.13 -20.20
CA GLU A 144 62.51 -21.89 -19.63
C GLU A 144 61.98 -21.24 -18.35
N THR A 145 62.87 -20.84 -17.43
CA THR A 145 62.46 -20.15 -16.19
C THR A 145 61.80 -18.79 -16.45
N LYS A 146 62.27 -18.06 -17.47
CA LYS A 146 61.63 -16.81 -17.92
C LYS A 146 60.24 -17.08 -18.51
N ASN A 147 60.09 -18.11 -19.35
CA ASN A 147 58.79 -18.49 -19.92
C ASN A 147 57.80 -18.96 -18.86
N LEU A 148 58.24 -19.76 -17.88
CA LEU A 148 57.42 -20.18 -16.75
C LEU A 148 56.97 -18.99 -15.89
N ARG A 149 57.87 -18.03 -15.64
CA ARG A 149 57.53 -16.81 -14.90
C ARG A 149 56.49 -15.97 -15.66
N ASN A 150 56.67 -15.80 -16.97
CA ASN A 150 55.72 -15.06 -17.81
C ASN A 150 54.35 -15.75 -17.87
N GLY A 151 54.32 -17.08 -18.02
CA GLY A 151 53.09 -17.87 -18.00
C GLY A 151 52.35 -17.78 -16.66
N LYS A 152 53.10 -17.78 -15.55
CA LYS A 152 52.53 -17.58 -14.21
C LYS A 152 51.89 -16.20 -14.06
N HIS A 153 52.55 -15.13 -14.49
CA HIS A 153 52.00 -13.78 -14.42
C HIS A 153 50.70 -13.65 -15.23
N LYS A 154 50.67 -14.19 -16.45
CA LYS A 154 49.46 -14.20 -17.28
C LYS A 154 48.29 -14.94 -16.60
N ALA A 155 48.55 -16.13 -16.04
CA ALA A 155 47.52 -16.89 -15.33
C ALA A 155 46.97 -16.14 -14.10
N GLU A 156 47.81 -15.35 -13.43
CA GLU A 156 47.41 -14.53 -12.28
C GLU A 156 46.57 -13.31 -12.71
N GLU A 157 46.90 -12.68 -13.83
CA GLU A 157 46.09 -11.63 -14.47
C GLU A 157 44.71 -12.17 -14.89
N ASP A 158 44.67 -13.33 -15.56
CA ASP A 158 43.43 -13.99 -15.98
C ASP A 158 42.53 -14.33 -14.76
N LEU A 159 43.13 -14.83 -13.68
CA LEU A 159 42.42 -15.10 -12.42
C LEU A 159 41.84 -13.82 -11.80
N ASN A 160 42.60 -12.73 -11.81
CA ASN A 160 42.14 -11.44 -11.31
C ASN A 160 41.00 -10.88 -12.17
N SER A 161 41.09 -10.98 -13.50
CA SER A 161 40.00 -10.59 -14.41
C SER A 161 38.73 -11.39 -14.12
N LEU A 162 38.82 -12.73 -14.07
CA LEU A 162 37.69 -13.61 -13.78
C LEU A 162 37.04 -13.29 -12.42
N LYS A 163 37.85 -12.98 -11.40
CA LYS A 163 37.36 -12.56 -10.08
C LYS A 163 36.61 -11.24 -10.15
N THR A 164 37.07 -10.28 -10.96
CA THR A 164 36.33 -9.02 -11.17
C THR A 164 35.02 -9.23 -11.91
N ASP A 165 35.01 -10.07 -12.95
CA ASP A 165 33.80 -10.32 -13.72
C ASP A 165 32.76 -11.11 -12.92
N TYR A 166 33.18 -12.07 -12.11
CA TYR A 166 32.29 -12.75 -11.16
C TYR A 166 31.68 -11.79 -10.14
N LYS A 167 32.47 -10.83 -9.62
CA LYS A 167 31.95 -9.79 -8.71
C LYS A 167 30.93 -8.89 -9.41
N LYS A 168 31.19 -8.49 -10.66
CA LYS A 168 30.25 -7.69 -11.47
C LYS A 168 28.95 -8.47 -11.71
N LEU A 169 29.03 -9.74 -12.08
CA LEU A 169 27.85 -10.61 -12.27
C LEU A 169 27.02 -10.73 -10.99
N ARG A 170 27.66 -10.95 -9.84
CA ARG A 170 26.96 -11.02 -8.54
C ARG A 170 26.29 -9.70 -8.17
N LEU A 171 26.92 -8.57 -8.48
CA LEU A 171 26.33 -7.25 -8.26
C LEU A 171 25.13 -7.05 -9.19
N LEU A 172 25.30 -7.35 -10.48
CA LEU A 172 24.24 -7.25 -11.50
C LEU A 172 23.01 -8.05 -11.10
N VAL A 173 23.16 -9.32 -10.70
CA VAL A 173 22.04 -10.18 -10.25
C VAL A 173 21.29 -9.61 -9.04
N ARG A 174 21.99 -8.90 -8.14
CA ARG A 174 21.37 -8.21 -7.00
C ARG A 174 20.64 -6.93 -7.42
N THR A 175 21.20 -6.17 -8.36
CA THR A 175 20.63 -4.88 -8.80
C THR A 175 19.49 -5.03 -9.79
N THR A 176 19.54 -6.01 -10.70
CA THR A 176 18.50 -6.22 -11.72
C THR A 176 17.32 -7.06 -11.20
N GLY A 177 17.36 -7.49 -9.93
CA GLY A 177 16.33 -8.34 -9.36
C GLY A 177 16.24 -9.75 -9.98
N LEU A 178 17.21 -10.17 -10.80
CA LEU A 178 17.25 -11.50 -11.42
C LEU A 178 17.41 -12.64 -10.39
N GLY A 179 17.76 -12.33 -9.14
CA GLY A 179 17.75 -13.26 -8.02
C GLY A 179 16.36 -13.54 -7.43
N LYS A 180 15.29 -12.93 -7.96
CA LYS A 180 13.92 -13.18 -7.52
C LYS A 180 13.51 -14.62 -7.81
N THR A 181 12.90 -15.29 -6.83
CA THR A 181 12.34 -16.63 -7.02
C THR A 181 11.08 -16.56 -7.89
N SER A 182 10.74 -17.66 -8.56
CA SER A 182 9.54 -17.73 -9.42
C SER A 182 8.24 -17.36 -8.70
N GLU A 183 8.16 -17.60 -7.39
CA GLU A 183 7.03 -17.19 -6.54
C GLU A 183 6.92 -15.67 -6.37
N GLN A 184 8.04 -14.98 -6.19
CA GLN A 184 8.05 -13.52 -6.07
C GLN A 184 7.57 -12.85 -7.36
N TRP A 185 7.97 -13.38 -8.53
CA TRP A 185 7.45 -12.91 -9.81
C TRP A 185 5.94 -13.15 -9.96
N ARG A 186 5.43 -14.30 -9.50
CA ARG A 186 3.98 -14.56 -9.50
C ARG A 186 3.23 -13.59 -8.61
N GLN A 187 3.74 -13.30 -7.41
CA GLN A 187 3.13 -12.34 -6.49
C GLN A 187 3.10 -10.94 -7.08
N GLU A 188 4.21 -10.46 -7.63
CA GLU A 188 4.32 -9.11 -8.22
C GLU A 188 3.36 -8.93 -9.40
N ILE A 189 3.21 -9.95 -10.27
CA ILE A 189 2.24 -9.92 -11.36
C ILE A 189 0.80 -9.88 -10.82
N GLN A 190 0.48 -10.63 -9.77
CA GLN A 190 -0.86 -10.59 -9.16
C GLN A 190 -1.13 -9.26 -8.46
N GLU A 191 -0.15 -8.71 -7.77
CA GLU A 191 -0.25 -7.40 -7.12
C GLU A 191 -0.45 -6.28 -8.14
N GLU A 192 0.30 -6.30 -9.25
CA GLU A 192 0.13 -5.34 -10.33
C GLU A 192 -1.24 -5.49 -11.00
N LYS A 193 -1.72 -6.73 -11.17
CA LYS A 193 -3.07 -6.98 -11.69
C LYS A 193 -4.15 -6.46 -10.75
N ILE A 194 -4.03 -6.70 -9.44
CA ILE A 194 -4.94 -6.16 -8.43
C ILE A 194 -4.87 -4.63 -8.40
N ARG A 195 -3.67 -4.05 -8.55
CA ARG A 195 -3.46 -2.60 -8.60
C ARG A 195 -4.12 -1.98 -9.83
N ALA A 196 -3.90 -2.57 -11.01
CA ALA A 196 -4.53 -2.14 -12.25
C ALA A 196 -6.07 -2.22 -12.17
N SER A 197 -6.62 -3.34 -11.69
CA SER A 197 -8.07 -3.47 -11.48
C SER A 197 -8.61 -2.48 -10.45
N ARG A 198 -7.85 -2.20 -9.39
CA ARG A 198 -8.21 -1.19 -8.37
C ARG A 198 -8.26 0.21 -8.98
N ASP A 199 -7.28 0.57 -9.80
CA ASP A 199 -7.21 1.89 -10.41
C ASP A 199 -8.27 2.05 -11.52
N GLU A 200 -8.59 0.99 -12.26
CA GLU A 200 -9.75 0.97 -13.17
C GLU A 200 -11.07 1.19 -12.41
N LEU A 201 -11.27 0.48 -11.29
CA LEU A 201 -12.46 0.65 -10.45
C LEU A 201 -12.55 2.07 -9.89
N LYS A 202 -11.44 2.66 -9.43
CA LYS A 202 -11.41 4.07 -8.98
C LYS A 202 -11.79 5.03 -10.10
N ALA A 203 -11.30 4.82 -11.31
CA ALA A 203 -11.67 5.66 -12.46
C ALA A 203 -13.16 5.56 -12.77
N ARG A 204 -13.74 4.35 -12.73
CA ARG A 204 -15.19 4.14 -12.91
C ARG A 204 -16.01 4.77 -11.79
N VAL A 205 -15.56 4.68 -10.53
CA VAL A 205 -16.21 5.33 -9.39
C VAL A 205 -16.22 6.85 -9.57
N ALA A 206 -15.09 7.46 -9.96
CA ALA A 206 -15.02 8.90 -10.21
C ALA A 206 -15.97 9.34 -11.34
N GLU A 207 -16.10 8.56 -12.41
CA GLU A 207 -17.05 8.86 -13.49
C GLU A 207 -18.51 8.71 -12.99
N LEU A 208 -18.82 7.66 -12.24
CA LEU A 208 -20.15 7.48 -11.64
C LEU A 208 -20.50 8.63 -10.68
N GLU A 209 -19.58 9.04 -9.80
CA GLU A 209 -19.78 10.18 -8.90
C GLU A 209 -20.10 11.46 -9.68
N LYS A 210 -19.36 11.73 -10.77
CA LYS A 210 -19.62 12.86 -11.65
C LYS A 210 -21.01 12.77 -12.29
N THR A 211 -21.42 11.62 -12.82
CA THR A 211 -22.75 11.46 -13.43
C THR A 211 -23.88 11.56 -12.40
N VAL A 212 -23.72 10.99 -11.20
CA VAL A 212 -24.69 11.10 -10.10
C VAL A 212 -24.81 12.56 -9.66
N HIS A 213 -23.70 13.28 -9.53
CA HIS A 213 -23.73 14.70 -9.19
C HIS A 213 -24.44 15.52 -10.27
N GLN A 214 -24.19 15.24 -11.55
CA GLN A 214 -24.90 15.88 -12.67
C GLN A 214 -26.40 15.57 -12.66
N TYR A 215 -26.79 14.31 -12.45
CA TYR A 215 -28.20 13.91 -12.37
C TYR A 215 -28.90 14.56 -11.19
N ARG A 216 -28.27 14.56 -10.00
CA ARG A 216 -28.80 15.22 -8.80
C ARG A 216 -28.97 16.73 -9.00
N ASN A 217 -27.98 17.37 -9.63
CA ASN A 217 -28.08 18.79 -9.96
C ASN A 217 -29.21 19.07 -10.96
N ARG A 218 -29.28 18.31 -12.07
CA ARG A 218 -30.39 18.42 -13.05
C ARG A 218 -31.76 18.21 -12.41
N ASN A 219 -31.88 17.19 -11.57
CA ASN A 219 -33.12 16.90 -10.84
C ASN A 219 -33.49 18.07 -9.91
N SER A 220 -32.52 18.60 -9.15
CA SER A 220 -32.74 19.77 -8.30
C SER A 220 -33.13 21.02 -9.09
N VAL A 221 -32.56 21.25 -10.28
CA VAL A 221 -32.92 22.38 -11.15
C VAL A 221 -34.36 22.24 -11.64
N VAL A 222 -34.80 21.03 -12.02
CA VAL A 222 -36.18 20.79 -12.45
C VAL A 222 -37.17 20.95 -11.29
N GLU A 223 -36.85 20.46 -10.10
CA GLU A 223 -37.64 20.68 -8.87
C GLU A 223 -37.73 22.17 -8.50
N LEU A 224 -36.64 22.92 -8.65
CA LEU A 224 -36.62 24.37 -8.44
C LEU A 224 -37.43 25.11 -9.51
N GLN A 225 -37.37 24.70 -10.77
CA GLN A 225 -38.17 25.32 -11.85
C GLN A 225 -39.67 25.06 -11.67
N THR A 226 -40.06 23.84 -11.28
CA THR A 226 -41.46 23.50 -11.03
C THR A 226 -42.01 24.27 -9.83
N SER A 227 -41.24 24.38 -8.74
CA SER A 227 -41.63 25.21 -7.58
C SER A 227 -41.68 26.71 -7.91
N LEU A 228 -40.75 27.23 -8.71
CA LEU A 228 -40.76 28.62 -9.19
C LEU A 228 -42.05 28.93 -9.98
N SER A 229 -42.42 28.06 -10.92
CA SER A 229 -43.66 28.21 -11.70
C SER A 229 -44.90 28.23 -10.80
N LYS A 230 -44.95 27.36 -9.77
CA LYS A 230 -46.02 27.35 -8.78
C LYS A 230 -46.08 28.64 -7.96
N ILE A 231 -44.93 29.18 -7.55
CA ILE A 231 -44.85 30.46 -6.83
C ILE A 231 -45.37 31.61 -7.69
N GLU A 232 -45.03 31.63 -8.98
CA GLU A 232 -45.47 32.67 -9.90
C GLU A 232 -46.99 32.60 -10.16
N GLN A 233 -47.55 31.39 -10.29
CA GLN A 233 -49.00 31.19 -10.32
C GLN A 233 -49.68 31.69 -9.04
N MET A 234 -49.16 31.31 -7.87
CA MET A 234 -49.69 31.77 -6.59
C MET A 234 -49.63 33.30 -6.48
N LYS A 235 -48.53 33.92 -6.89
CA LYS A 235 -48.39 35.39 -6.91
C LYS A 235 -49.48 36.06 -7.75
N LYS A 236 -49.80 35.51 -8.93
CA LYS A 236 -50.91 36.02 -9.75
C LYS A 236 -52.26 35.91 -9.03
N THR A 237 -52.55 34.77 -8.42
CA THR A 237 -53.81 34.58 -7.67
C THR A 237 -53.93 35.50 -6.46
N VAL A 238 -52.82 35.80 -5.76
CA VAL A 238 -52.82 36.75 -4.65
C VAL A 238 -53.17 38.16 -5.14
N GLU A 239 -52.63 38.59 -6.29
CA GLU A 239 -52.97 39.90 -6.84
C GLU A 239 -54.43 39.98 -7.28
N GLU A 240 -54.97 38.93 -7.91
CA GLU A 240 -56.40 38.83 -8.26
C GLU A 240 -57.31 38.92 -7.02
N LEU A 241 -56.98 38.19 -5.95
CA LEU A 241 -57.72 38.25 -4.69
C LEU A 241 -57.62 39.61 -4.01
N LYS A 242 -56.46 40.27 -4.09
CA LYS A 242 -56.27 41.62 -3.55
C LYS A 242 -57.17 42.64 -4.26
N MET A 243 -57.26 42.57 -5.59
CA MET A 243 -58.17 43.44 -6.36
C MET A 243 -59.64 43.17 -6.01
N ALA A 244 -60.02 41.90 -5.81
CA ALA A 244 -61.36 41.53 -5.39
C ALA A 244 -61.68 42.04 -3.97
N LEU A 245 -60.72 41.97 -3.05
CA LEU A 245 -60.87 42.50 -1.68
C LEU A 245 -61.10 44.00 -1.69
N GLN A 246 -60.31 44.76 -2.45
CA GLN A 246 -60.48 46.21 -2.59
C GLN A 246 -61.85 46.58 -3.16
N ASN A 247 -62.38 45.78 -4.10
CA ASN A 247 -63.73 45.97 -4.62
C ASN A 247 -64.79 45.73 -3.55
N CYS A 248 -64.66 44.63 -2.78
CA CYS A 248 -65.55 44.35 -1.65
C CYS A 248 -65.52 45.47 -0.60
N GLU A 249 -64.34 45.98 -0.25
CA GLU A 249 -64.17 47.11 0.68
C GLU A 249 -64.93 48.36 0.18
N ALA A 250 -64.74 48.74 -1.08
CA ALA A 250 -65.47 49.87 -1.67
C ALA A 250 -66.99 49.64 -1.69
N LYS A 251 -67.44 48.39 -1.85
CA LYS A 251 -68.86 48.05 -1.82
C LYS A 251 -69.44 48.14 -0.41
N ILE A 252 -68.69 47.74 0.60
CA ILE A 252 -69.09 47.86 2.01
C ILE A 252 -69.23 49.33 2.38
N GLU A 253 -68.22 50.16 2.08
CA GLU A 253 -68.24 51.60 2.37
C GLU A 253 -69.46 52.30 1.72
N TYR A 254 -69.79 51.94 0.48
CA TYR A 254 -71.00 52.42 -0.18
C TYR A 254 -72.29 52.02 0.55
N LEU A 255 -72.38 50.77 1.02
CA LEU A 255 -73.56 50.27 1.71
C LEU A 255 -73.73 50.92 3.09
N GLU A 256 -72.63 51.09 3.83
CA GLU A 256 -72.63 51.79 5.13
C GLU A 256 -73.11 53.23 4.97
N ALA A 257 -72.61 53.97 3.96
CA ALA A 257 -73.06 55.33 3.68
C ALA A 257 -74.56 55.40 3.31
N ASN A 258 -75.07 54.38 2.61
CA ASN A 258 -76.48 54.29 2.27
C ASN A 258 -77.36 53.96 3.49
N GLU A 259 -76.93 53.05 4.36
CA GLU A 259 -77.61 52.72 5.62
C GLU A 259 -77.70 53.96 6.51
N ASP A 260 -76.60 54.70 6.66
CA ASP A 260 -76.58 55.98 7.39
C ASP A 260 -77.58 56.99 6.84
N HIS A 261 -77.70 57.07 5.51
CA HIS A 261 -78.68 57.94 4.86
C HIS A 261 -80.12 57.49 5.15
N GLN A 262 -80.41 56.20 5.05
CA GLN A 262 -81.73 55.63 5.33
C GLN A 262 -82.13 55.80 6.80
N ASN A 263 -81.19 55.60 7.74
CA ASN A 263 -81.44 55.82 9.17
C ASN A 263 -81.79 57.29 9.45
N LYS A 264 -81.10 58.24 8.82
CA LYS A 264 -81.45 59.67 8.93
C LYS A 264 -82.86 59.95 8.40
N GLN A 265 -83.25 59.35 7.27
CA GLN A 265 -84.62 59.49 6.75
C GLN A 265 -85.65 58.88 7.69
N LEU A 266 -85.39 57.69 8.25
CA LEU A 266 -86.28 57.04 9.20
C LEU A 266 -86.48 57.90 10.45
N HIS A 267 -85.41 58.46 11.02
CA HIS A 267 -85.52 59.39 12.15
C HIS A 267 -86.38 60.61 11.82
N TYR A 268 -86.21 61.20 10.63
CA TYR A 268 -87.06 62.31 10.19
C TYR A 268 -88.55 61.95 10.13
N PHE A 269 -88.89 60.79 9.57
CA PHE A 269 -90.28 60.33 9.51
C PHE A 269 -90.81 59.97 10.89
N GLN A 270 -89.99 59.38 11.74
CA GLN A 270 -90.36 59.01 13.10
C GLN A 270 -90.68 60.26 13.92
N ASP A 271 -89.86 61.31 13.83
CA ASP A 271 -90.13 62.61 14.45
C ASP A 271 -91.46 63.22 13.98
N GLN A 272 -91.78 63.08 12.68
CA GLN A 272 -93.08 63.52 12.17
C GLN A 272 -94.25 62.74 12.77
N ILE A 273 -94.10 61.42 12.87
CA ILE A 273 -95.13 60.56 13.46
C ILE A 273 -95.30 60.92 14.94
N THR A 274 -94.22 61.06 15.71
CA THR A 274 -94.28 61.44 17.13
C THR A 274 -94.98 62.79 17.34
N LYS A 275 -94.76 63.78 16.47
CA LYS A 275 -95.50 65.06 16.52
C LYS A 275 -96.99 64.88 16.27
N ARG A 276 -97.36 64.06 15.28
CA ARG A 276 -98.77 63.77 14.97
C ARG A 276 -99.44 62.99 16.10
N ASP A 277 -98.75 62.01 16.68
CA ASP A 277 -99.23 61.21 17.80
C ASP A 277 -99.47 62.08 19.04
N HIS A 278 -98.58 63.05 19.28
CA HIS A 278 -98.76 64.02 20.36
C HIS A 278 -100.04 64.87 20.15
N ILE A 279 -100.22 65.43 18.95
CA ILE A 279 -101.42 66.22 18.61
C ILE A 279 -102.69 65.34 18.69
N MET A 280 -102.65 64.12 18.15
CA MET A 280 -103.78 63.19 18.19
C MET A 280 -104.11 62.83 19.63
N GLY A 281 -103.11 62.62 20.48
CA GLY A 281 -103.29 62.39 21.92
C GLY A 281 -104.02 63.55 22.60
N GLU A 282 -103.63 64.81 22.33
CA GLU A 282 -104.34 65.99 22.84
C GLU A 282 -105.80 66.05 22.35
N VAL A 283 -106.04 65.79 21.07
CA VAL A 283 -107.40 65.79 20.49
C VAL A 283 -108.25 64.70 21.13
N VAL A 284 -107.70 63.51 21.37
CA VAL A 284 -108.42 62.42 22.05
C VAL A 284 -108.80 62.83 23.47
N VAL A 285 -107.88 63.44 24.23
CA VAL A 285 -108.18 63.96 25.57
C VAL A 285 -109.29 65.01 25.52
N GLN A 286 -109.24 65.95 24.57
CA GLN A 286 -110.28 66.97 24.40
C GLN A 286 -111.65 66.35 24.06
N ILE A 287 -111.68 65.35 23.17
CA ILE A 287 -112.93 64.62 22.85
C ILE A 287 -113.47 63.93 24.09
N GLN A 288 -112.60 63.31 24.88
CA GLN A 288 -112.97 62.63 26.12
C GLN A 288 -113.57 63.62 27.14
N GLU A 289 -112.95 64.78 27.35
CA GLU A 289 -113.51 65.84 28.21
C GLU A 289 -114.90 66.33 27.75
N VAL A 290 -115.08 66.53 26.44
CA VAL A 290 -116.38 66.93 25.88
C VAL A 290 -117.42 65.82 26.08
N ALA A 291 -117.04 64.56 25.89
CA ALA A 291 -117.91 63.41 26.11
C ALA A 291 -118.35 63.30 27.58
N GLU A 292 -117.44 63.50 28.54
CA GLU A 292 -117.74 63.51 29.98
C GLU A 292 -118.70 64.65 30.35
N ARG A 293 -118.49 65.85 29.81
CA ARG A 293 -119.40 66.99 30.01
C ARG A 293 -120.79 66.71 29.44
N LEU A 294 -120.87 66.12 28.23
CA LEU A 294 -122.14 65.72 27.63
C LEU A 294 -122.85 64.66 28.47
N GLN A 295 -122.11 63.68 29.00
CA GLN A 295 -122.67 62.66 29.89
C GLN A 295 -123.24 63.28 31.17
N THR A 296 -122.55 64.26 31.76
CA THR A 296 -123.03 65.00 32.94
C THR A 296 -124.30 65.81 32.61
N LEU A 297 -124.31 66.51 31.48
CA LEU A 297 -125.46 67.30 31.03
C LEU A 297 -126.68 66.41 30.73
N ALA A 298 -126.46 65.21 30.18
CA ALA A 298 -127.53 64.24 29.93
C ALA A 298 -128.17 63.76 31.25
N ILE A 299 -127.37 63.48 32.28
CA ILE A 299 -127.89 63.14 33.61
C ILE A 299 -128.73 64.28 34.20
N GLN A 300 -128.27 65.54 34.07
CA GLN A 300 -129.04 66.70 34.51
C GLN A 300 -130.34 66.88 33.70
N ALA A 301 -130.26 66.66 32.39
CA ALA A 301 -131.41 66.70 31.48
C ALA A 301 -132.46 65.65 31.85
N ASP A 302 -132.03 64.43 32.21
CA ASP A 302 -132.91 63.38 32.73
C ASP A 302 -133.69 63.82 33.96
N ILE A 303 -133.00 64.42 34.94
CA ILE A 303 -133.61 64.93 36.17
C ILE A 303 -134.64 66.03 35.87
N LEU A 304 -134.33 66.95 34.96
CA LEU A 304 -135.22 68.06 34.59
C LEU A 304 -136.39 67.62 33.69
N SER A 305 -136.19 66.64 32.81
CA SER A 305 -137.26 66.10 31.96
C SER A 305 -138.40 65.56 32.80
N VAL A 306 -138.08 64.78 33.85
CA VAL A 306 -139.06 64.23 34.80
C VAL A 306 -139.84 65.34 35.51
N LYS A 307 -139.22 66.50 35.73
CA LYS A 307 -139.85 67.63 36.44
C LYS A 307 -140.81 68.45 35.57
N TYR A 308 -140.50 68.66 34.28
CA TYR A 308 -141.20 69.64 33.43
C TYR A 308 -142.08 69.04 32.32
N GLU A 309 -142.11 67.72 32.11
CA GLU A 309 -142.94 67.07 31.10
C GLU A 309 -144.47 67.27 31.29
N LEU A 310 -144.92 67.80 32.44
CA LEU A 310 -146.34 67.85 32.82
C LEU A 310 -146.98 69.26 32.97
N GLU A 311 -146.25 70.36 32.74
CA GLU A 311 -146.75 71.68 33.19
C GLU A 311 -147.01 72.77 32.11
N SER A 312 -146.54 72.67 30.85
CA SER A 312 -146.77 73.73 29.85
C SER A 312 -146.40 73.36 28.41
N ASP A 313 -146.98 74.04 27.43
CA ASP A 313 -146.60 73.99 26.00
C ASP A 313 -145.11 74.34 25.75
N ARG A 314 -144.52 75.19 26.61
CA ARG A 314 -143.07 75.44 26.63
C ARG A 314 -142.25 74.25 27.15
N GLY A 315 -142.82 73.41 28.02
CA GLY A 315 -142.19 72.22 28.58
C GLY A 315 -142.03 71.10 27.54
N GLN A 316 -142.95 70.97 26.59
CA GLN A 316 -142.82 70.00 25.49
C GLN A 316 -141.64 70.32 24.56
N LYS A 317 -141.41 71.61 24.29
CA LYS A 317 -140.25 72.06 23.49
C LYS A 317 -138.92 71.82 24.23
N LEU A 318 -138.91 72.00 25.55
CA LEU A 318 -137.78 71.64 26.41
C LEU A 318 -137.51 70.13 26.35
N ALA A 319 -138.54 69.29 26.49
CA ALA A 319 -138.40 67.82 26.42
C ALA A 319 -137.83 67.34 25.07
N SER A 320 -138.18 68.00 23.96
CA SER A 320 -137.59 67.70 22.65
C SER A 320 -136.08 67.95 22.61
N LEU A 321 -135.62 69.06 23.18
CA LEU A 321 -134.19 69.39 23.24
C LEU A 321 -133.43 68.42 24.16
N LEU A 322 -134.03 67.98 25.27
CA LEU A 322 -133.41 66.99 26.16
C LEU A 322 -133.26 65.62 25.48
N LYS A 323 -134.19 65.23 24.60
CA LYS A 323 -134.05 64.02 23.77
C LYS A 323 -132.90 64.11 22.78
N GLU A 324 -132.65 65.29 22.18
CA GLU A 324 -131.49 65.49 21.30
C GLU A 324 -130.16 65.36 22.06
N ILE A 325 -130.06 65.93 23.27
CA ILE A 325 -128.87 65.80 24.14
C ILE A 325 -128.57 64.32 24.46
N LYS A 326 -129.60 63.50 24.70
CA LYS A 326 -129.44 62.05 24.91
C LYS A 326 -128.88 61.34 23.68
N VAL A 327 -129.39 61.65 22.49
CA VAL A 327 -128.90 61.05 21.23
C VAL A 327 -127.43 61.39 21.00
N LEU A 328 -127.02 62.64 21.28
CA LEU A 328 -125.63 63.07 21.20
C LEU A 328 -124.73 62.31 22.19
N THR A 329 -125.22 62.04 23.41
CA THR A 329 -124.48 61.28 24.43
C THR A 329 -124.25 59.82 24.03
N ILE A 330 -125.24 59.16 23.43
CA ILE A 330 -125.09 57.76 22.95
C ILE A 330 -124.01 57.68 21.86
N ARG A 331 -123.93 58.69 20.99
CA ARG A 331 -122.87 58.78 19.96
C ARG A 331 -121.50 59.11 20.53
N ALA A 332 -121.42 59.85 21.64
CA ALA A 332 -120.17 60.20 22.32
C ALA A 332 -119.61 59.04 23.18
N LYS A 333 -120.45 58.06 23.54
CA LYS A 333 -120.09 56.94 24.44
C LYS A 333 -118.88 56.09 24.02
N PRO A 334 -118.58 55.84 22.73
CA PRO A 334 -117.38 55.10 22.32
C PRO A 334 -116.04 55.85 22.57
N TYR A 335 -116.11 57.12 22.99
CA TYR A 335 -114.95 57.99 23.20
C TYR A 335 -114.68 58.28 24.69
N LEU A 336 -115.31 57.52 25.60
CA LEU A 336 -115.04 57.44 27.03
C LEU A 336 -114.30 56.13 27.33
#